data_AF-A0A317NMX7-F1
#
_entry.id   AF-A0A317NMX7-F1
#
_cell.length_a   1.000
_cell.length_b   1.000
_cell.length_c   1.000
_cell.angle_alpha   90.00
_cell.angle_beta   90.00
_cell.angle_gamma   90.00
#
_symmetry.space_group_name_H-M   'P 1'
#
loop_
_entity.id
_entity.type
_entity.pdbx_description
1 polymer ?
#
loop_
_entity_poly.entity_id
_entity_poly.type
_entity_poly.pdbx_seq_one_letter_code
_entity_poly.pdbx_strand_id
1 'polypeptide(L)'
;MSGAVPTIRGVTLTLADLVGYTDRGLDTDLARWFPDAERVAIPAETRSVASFLEKLAPADAAALAAFDRRVRSGGLAQFLDIFDWSYAFDFAGNGRTILDGDYTTELTDEDVFSLGADGGGNLYVVLANGQVAVWFHEEDVLEDGTRFDNLDVFLWSYVRYRAVRAGKLARTDVEADFIALGQDGALAEDLGLLSMMA
;
A
#
# COMPACT_ATOMS: atom_id res chain seq x y z
N MET A 1 35.85 15.58 31.62
CA MET A 1 35.24 15.93 30.32
C MET A 1 34.27 14.83 29.97
N SER A 2 32.97 15.04 30.20
CA SER A 2 31.93 14.11 29.76
C SER A 2 30.91 14.94 29.00
N GLY A 3 31.08 15.00 27.68
CA GLY A 3 30.12 15.59 26.78
C GLY A 3 29.02 14.57 26.54
N ALA A 4 27.84 14.80 27.10
CA ALA A 4 26.65 14.08 26.69
C ALA A 4 26.40 14.38 25.21
N VAL A 5 26.41 13.34 24.38
CA VAL A 5 25.95 13.41 23.00
C VAL A 5 24.44 13.66 23.07
N PRO A 6 23.91 14.75 22.49
CA PRO A 6 22.49 14.95 22.45
C PRO A 6 21.91 13.94 21.47
N THR A 7 21.14 12.98 21.98
CA THR A 7 20.24 12.18 21.15
C THR A 7 19.23 13.15 20.56
N ILE A 8 19.40 13.50 19.28
CA ILE A 8 18.37 14.22 18.55
C ILE A 8 17.18 13.26 18.44
N ARG A 9 16.20 13.37 19.35
CA ARG A 9 14.85 12.85 19.11
C ARG A 9 14.25 13.73 18.02
N GLY A 10 14.62 13.43 16.78
CA GLY A 10 14.43 14.33 15.65
C GLY A 10 13.19 14.00 14.85
N VAL A 11 12.13 14.78 15.09
CA VAL A 11 10.88 14.84 14.32
C VAL A 11 10.08 13.53 14.27
N THR A 12 8.92 13.55 14.90
CA THR A 12 7.90 12.52 14.71
C THR A 12 7.37 12.61 13.29
N LEU A 13 7.46 11.52 12.52
CA LEU A 13 6.93 11.44 11.17
C LEU A 13 5.41 11.70 11.18
N THR A 14 4.93 12.51 10.24
CA THR A 14 3.50 12.82 10.05
C THR A 14 3.02 12.40 8.67
N LEU A 15 1.71 12.30 8.48
CA LEU A 15 1.10 12.03 7.17
C LEU A 15 1.51 13.05 6.12
N ALA A 16 1.67 14.32 6.51
CA ALA A 16 2.09 15.39 5.62
C ALA A 16 3.51 15.18 5.08
N ASP A 17 4.40 14.56 5.86
CA ASP A 17 5.78 14.25 5.45
C ASP A 17 5.82 13.17 4.34
N LEU A 18 4.76 12.36 4.23
CA LEU A 18 4.66 11.28 3.26
C LEU A 18 3.99 11.69 1.94
N VAL A 19 3.43 12.89 1.83
CA VAL A 19 2.77 13.35 0.60
C VAL A 19 3.75 13.34 -0.58
N GLY A 20 3.44 12.57 -1.62
CA GLY A 20 4.25 12.34 -2.81
C GLY A 20 5.38 11.32 -2.62
N TYR A 21 5.33 10.49 -1.56
CA TYR A 21 6.26 9.38 -1.35
C TYR A 21 6.33 8.44 -2.57
N THR A 22 5.19 8.14 -3.18
CA THR A 22 5.11 7.26 -4.36
C THR A 22 5.99 7.76 -5.50
N ASP A 23 6.05 9.08 -5.70
CA ASP A 23 6.81 9.67 -6.79
C ASP A 23 8.29 9.87 -6.45
N ARG A 24 8.60 10.27 -5.21
CA ARG A 24 9.96 10.68 -4.82
C ARG A 24 10.76 9.64 -4.04
N GLY A 25 10.08 8.79 -3.28
CA GLY A 25 10.68 7.91 -2.28
C GLY A 25 10.67 6.44 -2.65
N LEU A 26 9.58 5.95 -3.25
CA LEU A 26 9.34 4.52 -3.47
C LEU A 26 10.52 3.82 -4.17
N ASP A 27 10.98 4.32 -5.31
CA ASP A 27 12.06 3.68 -6.08
C ASP A 27 13.38 3.64 -5.30
N THR A 28 13.65 4.66 -4.48
CA THR A 28 14.87 4.73 -3.67
C THR A 28 14.85 3.67 -2.57
N ASP A 29 13.72 3.52 -1.87
CA ASP A 29 13.57 2.52 -0.82
C ASP A 29 13.59 1.09 -1.42
N LEU A 30 12.93 0.88 -2.56
CA LEU A 30 12.95 -0.40 -3.27
C LEU A 30 14.36 -0.75 -3.77
N ALA A 31 15.10 0.18 -4.36
CA ALA A 31 16.48 -0.06 -4.78
C ALA A 31 17.41 -0.33 -3.60
N ARG A 32 17.15 0.30 -2.44
CA ARG A 32 17.93 0.10 -1.22
C ARG A 32 17.74 -1.29 -0.62
N TRP A 33 16.50 -1.77 -0.52
CA TRP A 33 16.19 -3.00 0.22
C TRP A 33 15.94 -4.22 -0.67
N PHE A 34 15.54 -4.01 -1.91
CA PHE A 34 15.16 -5.05 -2.87
C PHE A 34 15.81 -4.86 -4.26
N PRO A 35 17.14 -4.63 -4.36
CA PRO A 35 17.80 -4.38 -5.64
C PRO A 35 17.67 -5.58 -6.61
N ASP A 36 17.65 -6.79 -6.06
CA ASP A 36 17.64 -8.06 -6.80
C ASP A 36 16.24 -8.70 -6.91
N ALA A 37 15.19 -7.99 -6.46
CA ALA A 37 13.84 -8.50 -6.63
C ALA A 37 13.47 -8.61 -8.12
N GLU A 38 12.64 -9.61 -8.43
CA GLU A 38 12.01 -9.71 -9.74
C GLU A 38 11.27 -8.41 -10.07
N ARG A 39 11.13 -8.12 -11.35
CA ARG A 39 10.43 -6.92 -11.81
C ARG A 39 8.98 -7.27 -12.10
N VAL A 40 8.09 -6.36 -11.72
CA VAL A 40 6.68 -6.43 -12.05
C VAL A 40 6.51 -6.53 -13.57
N ALA A 41 5.74 -7.50 -14.00
CA ALA A 41 5.33 -7.67 -15.38
C ALA A 41 3.83 -7.91 -15.42
N ILE A 42 3.11 -7.03 -16.14
CA ILE A 42 1.67 -7.17 -16.36
C ILE A 42 1.38 -7.17 -17.86
N PRO A 43 0.30 -7.85 -18.31
CA PRO A 43 -0.14 -7.82 -19.69
C PRO A 43 -0.47 -6.40 -20.18
N ALA A 44 -0.31 -6.16 -21.49
CA ALA A 44 -0.59 -4.84 -22.07
C ALA A 44 -2.09 -4.49 -22.04
N GLU A 45 -2.93 -5.52 -22.04
CA GLU A 45 -4.38 -5.48 -21.97
C GLU A 45 -4.92 -5.23 -20.55
N THR A 46 -4.07 -5.17 -19.52
CA THR A 46 -4.49 -4.87 -18.15
C THR A 46 -5.25 -3.54 -18.09
N ARG A 47 -6.44 -3.56 -17.47
CA ARG A 47 -7.38 -2.45 -17.33
C ARG A 47 -6.68 -1.14 -16.98
N SER A 48 -7.05 -0.07 -17.68
CA SER A 48 -6.48 1.27 -17.46
C SER A 48 -6.97 1.88 -16.15
N VAL A 49 -6.10 2.61 -15.47
CA VAL A 49 -6.44 3.36 -14.25
C VAL A 49 -7.16 4.69 -14.55
N ALA A 50 -7.15 5.15 -15.82
CA ALA A 50 -7.51 6.51 -16.20
C ALA A 50 -8.88 6.97 -15.67
N SER A 51 -9.95 6.18 -15.86
CA SER A 51 -11.29 6.54 -15.39
C SER A 51 -11.41 6.60 -13.87
N PHE A 52 -10.62 5.81 -13.15
CA PHE A 52 -10.60 5.83 -11.69
C PHE A 52 -9.89 7.08 -11.16
N LEU A 53 -8.82 7.54 -11.83
CA LEU A 53 -8.12 8.77 -11.45
C LEU A 53 -9.02 10.01 -11.45
N GLU A 54 -10.04 10.04 -12.31
CA GLU A 54 -10.99 11.16 -12.39
C GLU A 54 -11.90 11.28 -11.16
N LYS A 55 -12.03 10.21 -10.38
CA LYS A 55 -12.86 10.17 -9.16
C LYS A 55 -12.08 10.60 -7.90
N LEU A 56 -10.76 10.53 -7.95
CA LEU A 56 -9.90 10.78 -6.80
C LEU A 56 -9.64 12.27 -6.58
N ALA A 57 -9.36 12.64 -5.34
CA ALA A 57 -8.80 13.95 -5.05
C ALA A 57 -7.41 14.10 -5.72
N PRO A 58 -6.96 15.33 -6.04
CA PRO A 58 -5.76 15.53 -6.86
C PRO A 58 -4.48 14.87 -6.33
N ALA A 59 -4.29 14.82 -5.00
CA ALA A 59 -3.12 14.21 -4.38
C ALA A 59 -3.15 12.68 -4.54
N ASP A 60 -4.30 12.05 -4.28
CA ASP A 60 -4.47 10.60 -4.40
C ASP A 60 -4.39 10.14 -5.86
N ALA A 61 -4.98 10.93 -6.78
CA ALA A 61 -4.84 10.70 -8.21
C ALA A 61 -3.37 10.78 -8.66
N ALA A 62 -2.60 11.73 -8.15
CA ALA A 62 -1.19 11.87 -8.47
C ALA A 62 -0.36 10.68 -7.95
N ALA A 63 -0.62 10.22 -6.72
CA ALA A 63 0.03 9.05 -6.15
C ALA A 63 -0.30 7.79 -6.97
N LEU A 64 -1.58 7.51 -7.26
CA LEU A 64 -1.98 6.32 -8.01
C LEU A 64 -1.47 6.35 -9.46
N ALA A 65 -1.49 7.51 -10.13
CA ALA A 65 -0.90 7.66 -11.45
C ALA A 65 0.61 7.43 -11.43
N ALA A 66 1.31 7.86 -10.37
CA ALA A 66 2.74 7.63 -10.20
C ALA A 66 3.07 6.16 -9.96
N PHE A 67 2.21 5.44 -9.24
CA PHE A 67 2.31 4.00 -9.03
C PHE A 67 2.02 3.21 -10.33
N ASP A 68 0.92 3.50 -11.02
CA ASP A 68 0.54 2.85 -12.28
C ASP A 68 1.63 2.99 -13.36
N ARG A 69 2.22 4.18 -13.51
CA ARG A 69 3.36 4.38 -14.43
C ARG A 69 4.53 3.45 -14.11
N ARG A 70 4.83 3.21 -12.83
CA ARG A 70 5.93 2.33 -12.40
C ARG A 70 5.62 0.87 -12.67
N VAL A 71 4.41 0.42 -12.32
CA VAL A 71 3.93 -0.92 -12.62
C VAL A 71 4.03 -1.20 -14.13
N ARG A 72 3.50 -0.29 -14.96
CA ARG A 72 3.51 -0.44 -16.43
C ARG A 72 4.88 -0.27 -17.08
N SER A 73 5.84 0.36 -16.40
CA SER A 73 7.20 0.52 -16.93
C SER A 73 8.00 -0.77 -16.95
N GLY A 74 7.59 -1.78 -16.16
CA GLY A 74 8.38 -3.00 -15.93
C GLY A 74 9.63 -2.78 -15.08
N GLY A 75 9.82 -1.57 -14.51
CA GLY A 75 10.96 -1.23 -13.66
C GLY A 75 10.71 -1.43 -12.16
N LEU A 76 9.45 -1.53 -11.74
CA LEU A 76 9.08 -1.68 -10.34
C LEU A 76 9.51 -3.06 -9.80
N ALA A 77 10.09 -3.09 -8.61
CA ALA A 77 10.43 -4.35 -7.93
C ALA A 77 9.15 -5.07 -7.45
N GLN A 78 9.15 -6.40 -7.44
CA GLN A 78 8.07 -7.25 -6.93
C GLN A 78 8.06 -7.26 -5.38
N PHE A 79 7.77 -6.11 -4.77
CA PHE A 79 7.71 -5.98 -3.31
C PHE A 79 6.32 -6.34 -2.75
N LEU A 80 5.29 -6.19 -3.58
CA LEU A 80 3.90 -6.62 -3.43
C LEU A 80 3.59 -7.65 -4.52
N ASP A 81 2.60 -8.52 -4.32
CA ASP A 81 2.19 -9.49 -5.35
C ASP A 81 1.36 -8.79 -6.43
N ILE A 82 2.05 -8.10 -7.33
CA ILE A 82 1.50 -7.36 -8.47
C ILE A 82 1.60 -8.26 -9.71
N PHE A 83 0.49 -8.88 -10.08
CA PHE A 83 0.38 -9.80 -11.20
C PHE A 83 -0.88 -9.48 -12.01
N ASP A 84 -1.08 -10.18 -13.13
CA ASP A 84 -2.30 -10.05 -13.96
C ASP A 84 -3.60 -10.43 -13.23
N TRP A 85 -3.51 -11.30 -12.22
CA TRP A 85 -4.63 -11.72 -11.39
C TRP A 85 -4.87 -10.85 -10.16
N SER A 86 -4.03 -9.85 -9.88
CA SER A 86 -4.16 -9.00 -8.69
C SER A 86 -4.15 -7.51 -9.00
N TYR A 87 -3.36 -7.05 -9.97
CA TYR A 87 -3.31 -5.64 -10.35
C TYR A 87 -4.44 -5.29 -11.31
N ALA A 88 -5.15 -4.20 -11.02
CA ALA A 88 -6.34 -3.76 -11.75
C ALA A 88 -7.40 -4.87 -11.91
N PHE A 89 -7.51 -5.74 -10.90
CA PHE A 89 -8.45 -6.86 -10.84
C PHE A 89 -9.87 -6.42 -11.26
N ASP A 90 -10.53 -7.30 -12.01
CA ASP A 90 -11.88 -7.14 -12.55
C ASP A 90 -12.84 -7.96 -11.69
N PHE A 91 -13.40 -7.34 -10.65
CA PHE A 91 -14.26 -8.01 -9.67
C PHE A 91 -15.53 -8.55 -10.34
N ALA A 92 -16.24 -7.69 -11.07
CA ALA A 92 -17.46 -8.07 -11.81
C ALA A 92 -17.18 -9.16 -12.86
N GLY A 93 -16.09 -9.04 -13.62
CA GLY A 93 -15.70 -10.04 -14.62
C GLY A 93 -15.33 -11.39 -14.02
N ASN A 94 -14.86 -11.41 -12.78
CA ASN A 94 -14.58 -12.63 -12.01
C ASN A 94 -15.76 -13.08 -11.13
N GLY A 95 -16.92 -12.43 -11.24
CA GLY A 95 -18.11 -12.77 -10.46
C GLY A 95 -17.94 -12.57 -8.95
N ARG A 96 -17.12 -11.60 -8.55
CA ARG A 96 -16.87 -11.23 -7.16
C ARG A 96 -17.66 -9.99 -6.78
N THR A 97 -18.19 -10.01 -5.56
CA THR A 97 -18.84 -8.85 -4.97
C THR A 97 -17.79 -8.03 -4.21
N ILE A 98 -18.12 -6.77 -3.98
CA ILE A 98 -17.34 -5.90 -3.09
C ILE A 98 -18.33 -5.32 -2.09
N LEU A 99 -18.26 -5.77 -0.84
CA LEU A 99 -19.00 -5.17 0.26
C LEU A 99 -18.07 -4.21 1.00
N ASP A 100 -18.57 -3.05 1.38
CA ASP A 100 -17.87 -2.18 2.32
C ASP A 100 -17.80 -2.86 3.71
N GLY A 101 -17.01 -2.30 4.63
CA GLY A 101 -16.78 -2.86 5.96
C GLY A 101 -18.03 -2.99 6.85
N ASP A 102 -19.17 -2.42 6.42
CA ASP A 102 -20.46 -2.61 7.08
C ASP A 102 -21.20 -3.90 6.66
N TYR A 103 -20.61 -4.70 5.76
CA TYR A 103 -21.15 -5.95 5.20
C TYR A 103 -22.48 -5.80 4.45
N THR A 104 -22.89 -4.59 4.09
CA THR A 104 -24.21 -4.32 3.48
C THR A 104 -24.16 -3.36 2.30
N THR A 105 -23.24 -2.40 2.31
CA THR A 105 -23.04 -1.44 1.24
C THR A 105 -22.24 -2.10 0.13
N GLU A 106 -22.88 -2.33 -1.02
CA GLU A 106 -22.23 -2.90 -2.19
C GLU A 106 -21.49 -1.81 -2.98
N LEU A 107 -20.25 -2.11 -3.34
CA LEU A 107 -19.36 -1.31 -4.18
C LEU A 107 -19.10 -2.05 -5.50
N THR A 108 -18.54 -1.33 -6.47
CA THR A 108 -18.26 -1.86 -7.81
C THR A 108 -16.80 -1.64 -8.22
N ASP A 109 -16.37 -2.23 -9.34
CA ASP A 109 -15.07 -1.97 -9.99
C ASP A 109 -14.80 -0.49 -10.31
N GLU A 110 -15.86 0.31 -10.29
CA GLU A 110 -15.83 1.74 -10.48
C GLU A 110 -15.50 2.52 -9.19
N ASP A 111 -15.69 1.91 -8.02
CA ASP A 111 -15.48 2.49 -6.70
C ASP A 111 -14.13 2.12 -6.10
N VAL A 112 -13.47 1.10 -6.66
CA VAL A 112 -12.16 0.62 -6.21
C VAL A 112 -11.18 0.34 -7.37
N PHE A 113 -9.89 0.39 -7.06
CA PHE A 113 -8.83 -0.04 -7.98
C PHE A 113 -7.81 -0.92 -7.25
N SER A 114 -7.63 -2.16 -7.73
CA SER A 114 -6.71 -3.11 -7.09
C SER A 114 -5.24 -2.86 -7.42
N LEU A 115 -4.39 -2.91 -6.40
CA LEU A 115 -2.96 -2.62 -6.45
C LEU A 115 -2.07 -3.86 -6.52
N GLY A 116 -2.59 -5.01 -6.07
CA GLY A 116 -1.81 -6.22 -5.84
C GLY A 116 -2.30 -6.97 -4.60
N ALA A 117 -1.72 -8.14 -4.35
CA ALA A 117 -2.14 -9.04 -3.27
C ALA A 117 -1.15 -9.07 -2.09
N ASP A 118 -1.63 -9.53 -0.93
CA ASP A 118 -0.84 -9.71 0.30
C ASP A 118 0.00 -11.00 0.33
N GLY A 119 -0.12 -11.85 -0.70
CA GLY A 119 0.49 -13.18 -0.80
C GLY A 119 -0.37 -14.32 -0.25
N GLY A 120 -1.50 -14.00 0.38
CA GLY A 120 -2.56 -14.93 0.81
C GLY A 120 -3.80 -14.90 -0.09
N GLY A 121 -3.82 -14.02 -1.10
CA GLY A 121 -4.92 -13.89 -2.06
C GLY A 121 -5.86 -12.71 -1.78
N ASN A 122 -5.66 -11.99 -0.66
CA ASN A 122 -6.40 -10.76 -0.40
C ASN A 122 -5.81 -9.61 -1.21
N LEU A 123 -6.66 -8.69 -1.65
CA LEU A 123 -6.26 -7.61 -2.55
C LEU A 123 -6.19 -6.28 -1.81
N TYR A 124 -5.10 -5.55 -1.95
CA TYR A 124 -5.07 -4.14 -1.57
C TYR A 124 -5.77 -3.33 -2.65
N VAL A 125 -6.75 -2.52 -2.27
CA VAL A 125 -7.52 -1.68 -3.19
C VAL A 125 -7.46 -0.23 -2.76
N VAL A 126 -7.35 0.69 -3.72
CA VAL A 126 -7.61 2.12 -3.51
C VAL A 126 -9.10 2.35 -3.67
N LEU A 127 -9.72 3.07 -2.74
CA LEU A 127 -11.12 3.48 -2.78
C LEU A 127 -11.26 4.86 -3.42
N ALA A 128 -12.43 5.18 -3.97
CA ALA A 128 -12.70 6.49 -4.59
C ALA A 128 -12.50 7.69 -3.63
N ASN A 129 -12.47 7.45 -2.32
CA ASN A 129 -12.16 8.47 -1.31
C ASN A 129 -10.64 8.65 -1.03
N GLY A 130 -9.78 7.91 -1.74
CA GLY A 130 -8.31 7.96 -1.61
C GLY A 130 -7.71 6.94 -0.64
N GLN A 131 -8.51 6.35 0.26
CA GLN A 131 -8.02 5.36 1.22
C GLN A 131 -7.55 4.07 0.54
N VAL A 132 -6.67 3.35 1.20
CA VAL A 132 -6.32 1.97 0.83
C VAL A 132 -6.94 1.02 1.83
N ALA A 133 -7.63 -0.01 1.35
CA ALA A 133 -8.23 -1.06 2.16
C ALA A 133 -7.78 -2.44 1.68
N VAL A 134 -7.94 -3.46 2.52
CA VAL A 134 -7.79 -4.86 2.14
C VAL A 134 -9.17 -5.42 1.78
N TRP A 135 -9.32 -5.95 0.58
CA TRP A 135 -10.45 -6.78 0.21
C TRP A 135 -10.15 -8.24 0.54
N PHE A 136 -10.93 -8.83 1.45
CA PHE A 136 -10.85 -10.23 1.83
C PHE A 136 -11.61 -11.12 0.87
N HIS A 137 -10.86 -11.95 0.14
CA HIS A 137 -11.40 -12.77 -0.94
C HIS A 137 -12.33 -13.90 -0.48
N GLU A 138 -12.28 -14.26 0.80
CA GLU A 138 -13.15 -15.28 1.38
C GLU A 138 -14.53 -14.72 1.74
N GLU A 139 -14.61 -13.43 2.05
CA GLU A 139 -15.82 -12.76 2.52
C GLU A 139 -16.38 -11.75 1.50
N ASP A 140 -15.62 -11.45 0.44
CA ASP A 140 -15.92 -10.41 -0.55
C ASP A 140 -16.09 -9.00 0.07
N VAL A 141 -15.40 -8.74 1.21
CA VAL A 141 -15.57 -7.53 2.05
C VAL A 141 -14.28 -6.71 2.14
N LEU A 142 -14.41 -5.39 2.19
CA LEU A 142 -13.34 -4.45 2.57
C LEU A 142 -13.18 -4.40 4.09
N GLU A 143 -12.04 -4.85 4.58
CA GLU A 143 -11.76 -4.92 6.02
C GLU A 143 -11.57 -3.51 6.62
N ASP A 144 -12.54 -3.08 7.43
CA ASP A 144 -12.59 -1.71 7.97
C ASP A 144 -11.41 -1.39 8.89
N GLY A 145 -11.00 -2.35 9.72
CA GLY A 145 -9.91 -2.20 10.70
C GLY A 145 -8.50 -2.24 10.10
N THR A 146 -8.36 -2.25 8.76
CA THR A 146 -7.06 -2.36 8.10
C THR A 146 -6.76 -1.24 7.09
N ARG A 147 -7.49 -0.13 7.19
CA ARG A 147 -7.36 0.98 6.24
C ARG A 147 -6.08 1.81 6.44
N PHE A 148 -5.67 2.43 5.35
CA PHE A 148 -4.68 3.52 5.32
C PHE A 148 -5.34 4.76 4.73
N ASP A 149 -4.96 5.92 5.22
CA ASP A 149 -5.53 7.21 4.82
C ASP A 149 -5.32 7.51 3.33
N ASN A 150 -4.20 7.07 2.76
CA ASN A 150 -3.90 7.21 1.33
C ASN A 150 -2.79 6.26 0.85
N LEU A 151 -2.60 6.23 -0.47
CA LEU A 151 -1.63 5.37 -1.14
C LEU A 151 -0.17 5.64 -0.72
N ASP A 152 0.22 6.90 -0.51
CA ASP A 152 1.60 7.23 -0.12
C ASP A 152 1.95 6.60 1.23
N VAL A 153 1.04 6.71 2.20
CA VAL A 153 1.22 6.15 3.54
C VAL A 153 1.20 4.62 3.51
N PHE A 154 0.30 4.02 2.73
CA PHE A 154 0.27 2.58 2.51
C PHE A 154 1.60 2.06 1.95
N LEU A 155 2.08 2.63 0.83
CA LEU A 155 3.30 2.18 0.18
C LEU A 155 4.53 2.37 1.07
N TRP A 156 4.63 3.51 1.77
CA TRP A 156 5.71 3.77 2.72
C TRP A 156 5.75 2.70 3.82
N SER A 157 4.58 2.37 4.36
CA SER A 157 4.41 1.39 5.43
C SER A 157 4.73 -0.02 4.92
N TYR A 158 4.15 -0.42 3.79
CA TYR A 158 4.30 -1.77 3.26
C TYR A 158 5.73 -2.09 2.83
N VAL A 159 6.44 -1.16 2.20
CA VAL A 159 7.85 -1.35 1.80
C VAL A 159 8.73 -1.57 3.03
N ARG A 160 8.50 -0.81 4.11
CA ARG A 160 9.22 -0.97 5.39
C ARG A 160 8.89 -2.27 6.09
N TYR A 161 7.61 -2.64 6.13
CA TYR A 161 7.17 -3.94 6.62
C TYR A 161 7.88 -5.09 5.90
N ARG A 162 7.91 -5.07 4.57
CA ARG A 162 8.63 -6.07 3.77
C ARG A 162 10.13 -6.05 4.06
N ALA A 163 10.73 -4.87 4.22
CA ALA A 163 12.16 -4.74 4.49
C ALA A 163 12.53 -5.32 5.87
N VAL A 164 11.67 -5.12 6.88
CA VAL A 164 11.82 -5.74 8.20
C VAL A 164 11.69 -7.25 8.10
N ARG A 165 10.65 -7.76 7.43
CA ARG A 165 10.46 -9.22 7.25
C ARG A 165 11.59 -9.89 6.45
N ALA A 166 12.26 -9.15 5.58
CA ALA A 166 13.42 -9.61 4.83
C ALA A 166 14.76 -9.45 5.61
N GLY A 167 14.74 -8.95 6.85
CA GLY A 167 15.93 -8.70 7.65
C GLY A 167 16.84 -7.57 7.12
N LYS A 168 16.29 -6.68 6.28
CA LYS A 168 17.01 -5.54 5.66
C LYS A 168 16.87 -4.24 6.46
N LEU A 169 15.92 -4.19 7.39
CA LEU A 169 15.61 -3.05 8.24
C LEU A 169 15.26 -3.58 9.64
N ALA A 170 15.69 -2.90 10.70
CA ALA A 170 15.32 -3.33 12.05
C ALA A 170 13.91 -2.83 12.40
N ARG A 171 13.10 -3.65 13.07
CA ARG A 171 11.78 -3.24 13.59
C ARG A 171 11.86 -1.95 14.42
N THR A 172 12.90 -1.85 15.26
CA THR A 172 13.13 -0.68 16.13
C THR A 172 13.34 0.62 15.35
N ASP A 173 13.68 0.54 14.06
CA ASP A 173 13.90 1.72 13.21
C ASP A 173 12.61 2.25 12.59
N VAL A 174 11.48 1.53 12.72
CA VAL A 174 10.19 1.90 12.09
C VAL A 174 9.01 1.93 13.06
N GLU A 175 9.10 1.23 14.19
CA GLU A 175 7.98 1.05 15.12
C GLU A 175 7.41 2.38 15.63
N ALA A 176 8.28 3.34 16.00
CA ALA A 176 7.84 4.65 16.46
C ALA A 176 7.10 5.45 15.37
N ASP A 177 7.53 5.31 14.11
CA ASP A 177 6.91 5.99 12.97
C ASP A 177 5.55 5.35 12.64
N PHE A 178 5.42 4.03 12.69
CA PHE A 178 4.15 3.33 12.51
C PHE A 178 3.12 3.77 13.56
N ILE A 179 3.54 3.84 14.84
CA ILE A 179 2.71 4.33 15.93
C ILE A 179 2.33 5.80 15.72
N ALA A 180 3.28 6.63 15.27
CA ALA A 180 3.04 8.05 15.03
C ALA A 180 2.06 8.31 13.87
N LEU A 181 2.15 7.54 12.79
CA LEU A 181 1.26 7.64 11.64
C LEU A 181 -0.16 7.15 11.97
N GLY A 182 -0.32 6.26 12.95
CA GLY A 182 -1.62 5.92 13.50
C GLY A 182 -2.57 5.21 12.53
N GLN A 183 -2.04 4.50 11.54
CA GLN A 183 -2.86 3.86 10.50
C GLN A 183 -3.40 2.52 10.98
N ASP A 184 -4.69 2.28 10.82
CA ASP A 184 -5.34 1.05 11.28
C ASP A 184 -4.69 -0.20 10.66
N GLY A 185 -4.46 -0.19 9.34
CA GLY A 185 -3.75 -1.27 8.63
C GLY A 185 -2.30 -1.49 9.07
N ALA A 186 -1.68 -0.50 9.73
CA ALA A 186 -0.36 -0.66 10.31
C ALA A 186 -0.39 -1.19 11.74
N LEU A 187 -1.44 -0.90 12.51
CA LEU A 187 -1.49 -1.03 13.97
C LEU A 187 -2.49 -2.05 14.50
N ALA A 188 -3.39 -2.59 13.69
CA ALA A 188 -4.35 -3.61 14.12
C ALA A 188 -3.65 -4.78 14.85
N GLU A 189 -4.22 -5.24 15.96
CA GLU A 189 -3.55 -6.15 16.92
C GLU A 189 -3.05 -7.43 16.26
N ASP A 190 -3.88 -8.09 15.45
CA ASP A 190 -3.58 -9.37 14.83
C ASP A 190 -3.28 -9.30 13.32
N LEU A 191 -3.71 -8.21 12.67
CA LEU A 191 -3.67 -8.05 11.20
C LEU A 191 -2.81 -6.88 10.74
N GLY A 192 -2.39 -6.01 11.66
CA GLY A 192 -1.61 -4.83 11.36
C GLY A 192 -0.20 -5.20 10.91
N LEU A 193 0.36 -4.41 9.99
CA LEU A 193 1.71 -4.64 9.50
C LEU A 193 2.73 -4.76 10.64
N LEU A 194 2.61 -3.99 11.72
CA LEU A 194 3.54 -4.01 12.84
C LEU A 194 3.46 -5.31 13.66
N SER A 195 2.28 -5.91 13.85
CA SER A 195 2.16 -7.19 14.56
C SER A 195 2.73 -8.34 13.71
N MET A 196 2.59 -8.25 12.39
CA MET A 196 3.11 -9.23 11.43
C MET A 196 4.64 -9.15 11.16
N MET A 197 5.37 -8.21 11.77
CA MET A 197 6.83 -8.10 11.65
C MET A 197 7.63 -9.02 12.58
N ALA A 198 6.95 -9.74 13.49
CA ALA A 198 7.59 -10.57 14.52
C ALA A 198 8.30 -11.81 13.96
#